data_AF-A0A0D3KSM6-F1
#
_entry.id   AF-A0A0D3KSM6-F1
#
_cell.length_a   1.000
_cell.length_b   1.000
_cell.length_c   1.000
_cell.angle_alpha   90.00
_cell.angle_beta   90.00
_cell.angle_gamma   90.00
#
_symmetry.space_group_name_H-M   'P 1'
#
loop_
_entity.id
_entity.type
_entity.pdbx_description
1 polymer ?
#
loop_
_entity_poly.entity_id
_entity_poly.type
_entity_poly.pdbx_seq_one_letter_code
_entity_poly.pdbx_strand_id
1 'polypeptide(L)'
;MGVIAKGAALDACLSRLSVLSYNLLAPLYVRPVDERTGSVQAFAAFEWAEPAAQRLDWAVRRPRLRAELQASRADVICLQEVQYEAGADGVFALPDWLRLDGYALHVPPQRDLAEIASRNLRVLRHEVAVGNAVLVRSDRLCVLDDGKRSSNTRVQVVVRGREGGAIAALGPTAVASVHLDATDEAKRVKAFARCVEQASAFGTRELIVCGDMNTECLPGSCVGAFAAAAAQPSPEDIARELRPARRREGPCVEWALDHIFYTPRTLQLAERLVEDRAASLQADVDALQARQAEARAALAATISAEERELASDSVGKRRRKKAPPSAAMQAFLRSRREREKGIKAEQRREREGFLASLDELQCDALGERVDCKPAEWAERGAAATQSG
;
A
#
# COMPACT_ATOMS: atom_id res chain seq x y z
N MET A 1 0.39 12.57 4.75
CA MET A 1 -0.34 11.37 4.32
C MET A 1 -0.86 11.63 2.92
N GLY A 2 -0.45 10.83 1.93
CA GLY A 2 -1.04 10.92 0.59
C GLY A 2 -2.44 10.32 0.59
N VAL A 3 -3.39 10.97 -0.08
CA VAL A 3 -4.75 10.43 -0.27
C VAL A 3 -4.69 9.49 -1.47
N ILE A 4 -4.89 8.20 -1.25
CA ILE A 4 -5.00 7.22 -2.34
C ILE A 4 -6.40 7.36 -2.94
N ALA A 5 -6.50 7.50 -4.27
CA ALA A 5 -7.79 7.57 -4.95
C ALA A 5 -8.61 6.30 -4.72
N LYS A 6 -9.93 6.44 -4.54
CA LYS A 6 -10.84 5.30 -4.36
C LYS A 6 -10.69 4.33 -5.55
N GLY A 7 -10.52 3.04 -5.25
CA GLY A 7 -10.39 1.98 -6.25
C GLY A 7 -8.99 1.84 -6.87
N ALA A 8 -7.99 2.59 -6.41
CA ALA A 8 -6.61 2.36 -6.82
C ALA A 8 -6.08 1.01 -6.30
N ALA A 9 -5.27 0.34 -7.12
CA ALA A 9 -4.57 -0.86 -6.70
C ALA A 9 -3.58 -0.51 -5.57
N LEU A 10 -3.74 -1.17 -4.41
CA LEU A 10 -2.87 -0.95 -3.26
C LEU A 10 -1.56 -1.76 -3.34
N ASP A 11 -1.38 -2.56 -4.39
CA ASP A 11 -0.18 -3.37 -4.61
C ASP A 11 0.87 -2.71 -5.51
N ALA A 12 0.71 -1.42 -5.81
CA ALA A 12 1.67 -0.65 -6.63
C ALA A 12 3.11 -0.70 -6.08
N CYS A 13 3.29 -0.96 -4.78
CA CYS A 13 4.60 -1.12 -4.15
C CYS A 13 4.74 -2.51 -3.52
N LEU A 14 5.37 -3.44 -4.24
CA LEU A 14 5.55 -4.83 -3.79
C LEU A 14 6.40 -4.98 -2.52
N SER A 15 7.17 -3.96 -2.10
CA SER A 15 7.91 -3.97 -0.84
C SER A 15 7.13 -3.44 0.37
N ARG A 16 5.87 -3.03 0.19
CA ARG A 16 5.04 -2.54 1.28
C ARG A 16 3.94 -3.52 1.62
N LEU A 17 3.56 -3.53 2.89
CA LEU A 17 2.33 -4.18 3.36
C LEU A 17 1.17 -3.25 3.05
N SER A 18 0.19 -3.72 2.27
CA SER A 18 -1.05 -2.98 2.03
C SER A 18 -2.22 -3.55 2.84
N VAL A 19 -2.95 -2.67 3.51
CA VAL A 19 -4.12 -3.03 4.32
C VAL A 19 -5.33 -2.24 3.84
N LEU A 20 -6.42 -2.94 3.55
CA LEU A 20 -7.73 -2.34 3.26
C LEU A 20 -8.64 -2.54 4.47
N SER A 21 -9.27 -1.48 4.96
CA SER A 21 -10.41 -1.57 5.88
C SER A 21 -11.68 -1.20 5.14
N TYR A 22 -12.73 -2.00 5.27
CA TYR A 22 -13.99 -1.72 4.59
C TYR A 22 -15.22 -2.30 5.32
N ASN A 23 -16.07 -1.41 5.85
CA ASN A 23 -17.43 -1.76 6.27
C ASN A 23 -18.34 -1.96 5.04
N LEU A 24 -18.87 -3.18 4.87
CA LEU A 24 -19.64 -3.58 3.69
C LEU A 24 -21.11 -3.12 3.70
N LEU A 25 -21.61 -2.61 4.82
CA LEU A 25 -23.02 -2.34 5.08
C LEU A 25 -23.89 -3.59 4.82
N ALA A 26 -24.03 -4.43 5.83
CA ALA A 26 -24.75 -5.71 5.71
C ALA A 26 -26.15 -5.49 5.11
N PRO A 27 -26.63 -6.36 4.18
CA PRO A 27 -27.99 -6.25 3.64
C PRO A 27 -29.07 -6.16 4.73
N LEU A 28 -28.89 -6.88 5.84
CA LEU A 28 -29.75 -6.82 7.02
C LEU A 28 -29.96 -5.41 7.58
N TYR A 29 -28.97 -4.52 7.46
CA TYR A 29 -29.01 -3.16 8.01
C TYR A 29 -29.42 -2.11 6.98
N VAL A 30 -29.78 -2.51 5.76
CA VAL A 30 -30.32 -1.59 4.75
C VAL A 30 -31.83 -1.50 4.88
N ARG A 31 -32.30 -0.33 5.35
CA ARG A 31 -33.72 -0.04 5.56
C ARG A 31 -34.46 -1.10 6.41
N PRO A 32 -33.92 -1.51 7.58
CA PRO A 32 -34.62 -2.41 8.46
C PRO A 32 -35.93 -1.75 8.94
N VAL A 33 -37.00 -2.53 8.94
CA VAL A 33 -38.31 -2.11 9.44
C VAL A 33 -38.35 -2.31 10.95
N ASP A 34 -38.65 -1.26 11.71
CA ASP A 34 -38.91 -1.38 13.15
C ASP A 34 -40.31 -1.96 13.36
N GLU A 35 -40.38 -3.13 13.98
CA GLU A 35 -41.64 -3.85 14.25
C GLU A 35 -42.66 -3.02 15.03
N ARG A 36 -42.19 -2.15 15.92
CA ARG A 36 -43.07 -1.34 16.77
C ARG A 36 -43.79 -0.26 15.98
N THR A 37 -43.17 0.23 14.91
CA THR A 37 -43.65 1.39 14.14
C THR A 37 -44.09 1.00 12.72
N GLY A 38 -43.75 -0.19 12.25
CA GLY A 38 -43.95 -0.63 10.87
C GLY A 38 -43.18 0.19 9.84
N SER A 39 -42.27 1.07 10.29
CA SER A 39 -41.56 2.03 9.45
C SER A 39 -40.08 1.70 9.39
N VAL A 40 -39.42 2.11 8.30
CA VAL A 40 -37.97 2.02 8.19
C VAL A 40 -37.32 2.84 9.30
N GLN A 41 -36.32 2.27 9.97
CA GLN A 41 -35.58 2.97 11.03
C GLN A 41 -34.90 4.22 10.47
N ALA A 42 -35.14 5.38 11.09
CA ALA A 42 -34.72 6.67 10.56
C ALA A 42 -33.20 6.83 10.37
N PHE A 43 -32.38 6.10 11.14
CA PHE A 43 -30.92 6.13 11.00
C PHE A 43 -30.42 5.27 9.82
N ALA A 44 -31.22 4.32 9.35
CA ALA A 44 -30.91 3.40 8.26
C ALA A 44 -31.87 3.57 7.06
N ALA A 45 -32.52 4.74 6.96
CA ALA A 45 -33.42 5.06 5.86
C ALA A 45 -32.69 5.33 4.54
N PHE A 46 -31.47 5.88 4.61
CA PHE A 46 -30.63 6.20 3.45
C PHE A 46 -31.39 7.00 2.37
N GLU A 47 -32.11 8.05 2.78
CA GLU A 47 -32.94 8.88 1.88
C GLU A 47 -32.11 9.55 0.76
N TRP A 48 -30.83 9.81 1.02
CA TRP A 48 -29.89 10.37 0.05
C TRP A 48 -29.45 9.36 -1.05
N ALA A 49 -29.75 8.07 -0.87
CA ALA A 49 -29.33 6.99 -1.74
C ALA A 49 -30.45 6.51 -2.69
N GLU A 50 -31.28 7.43 -3.18
CA GLU A 50 -32.32 7.14 -4.18
C GLU A 50 -31.79 7.26 -5.63
N PRO A 51 -32.27 6.43 -6.58
CA PRO A 51 -33.23 5.34 -6.40
C PRO A 51 -32.61 4.13 -5.68
N ALA A 52 -33.25 3.63 -4.63
CA ALA A 52 -32.74 2.55 -3.79
C ALA A 52 -32.46 1.27 -4.59
N ALA A 53 -33.33 0.96 -5.57
CA ALA A 53 -33.16 -0.18 -6.48
C ALA A 53 -31.84 -0.15 -7.29
N GLN A 54 -31.23 1.04 -7.48
CA GLN A 54 -30.00 1.22 -8.25
C GLN A 54 -28.76 1.47 -7.38
N ARG A 55 -28.95 1.71 -6.07
CA ARG A 55 -27.88 2.15 -5.17
C ARG A 55 -27.76 1.28 -3.92
N LEU A 56 -28.88 0.90 -3.32
CA LEU A 56 -28.96 0.18 -2.05
C LEU A 56 -29.26 -1.31 -2.24
N ASP A 57 -29.92 -1.68 -3.34
CA ASP A 57 -30.25 -3.06 -3.67
C ASP A 57 -29.00 -3.96 -3.63
N TRP A 58 -29.13 -5.10 -2.97
CA TRP A 58 -28.00 -6.00 -2.76
C TRP A 58 -27.47 -6.60 -4.05
N ALA A 59 -28.33 -6.91 -5.03
CA ALA A 59 -27.93 -7.42 -6.32
C ALA A 59 -27.10 -6.39 -7.11
N VAL A 60 -27.27 -5.10 -6.81
CA VAL A 60 -26.48 -4.01 -7.41
C VAL A 60 -25.20 -3.73 -6.62
N ARG A 61 -25.25 -3.69 -5.28
CA ARG A 61 -24.07 -3.41 -4.43
C ARG A 61 -23.04 -4.53 -4.46
N ARG A 62 -23.47 -5.78 -4.31
CA ARG A 62 -22.59 -6.96 -4.22
C ARG A 62 -21.53 -7.05 -5.32
N PRO A 63 -21.87 -6.97 -6.63
CA PRO A 63 -20.85 -7.06 -7.68
C PRO A 63 -19.86 -5.90 -7.65
N ARG A 64 -20.29 -4.70 -7.24
CA ARG A 64 -19.41 -3.51 -7.11
C ARG A 64 -18.44 -3.68 -5.95
N LEU A 65 -18.94 -4.11 -4.79
CA LEU A 65 -18.12 -4.42 -3.62
C LEU A 65 -17.08 -5.49 -3.96
N ARG A 66 -17.50 -6.59 -4.61
CA ARG A 66 -16.56 -7.63 -5.06
C ARG A 66 -15.46 -7.07 -5.98
N ALA A 67 -15.85 -6.28 -6.98
CA ALA A 67 -14.90 -5.67 -7.91
C ALA A 67 -13.90 -4.75 -7.18
N GLU A 68 -14.36 -3.96 -6.22
CA GLU A 68 -13.51 -3.08 -5.41
C GLU A 68 -12.52 -3.87 -4.55
N LEU A 69 -12.99 -4.94 -3.87
CA LEU A 69 -12.13 -5.81 -3.08
C LEU A 69 -11.06 -6.50 -3.96
N GLN A 70 -11.45 -6.99 -5.14
CA GLN A 70 -10.52 -7.61 -6.09
C GLN A 70 -9.50 -6.61 -6.64
N ALA A 71 -9.95 -5.42 -7.05
CA ALA A 71 -9.10 -4.37 -7.58
C ALA A 71 -8.10 -3.84 -6.55
N SER A 72 -8.44 -3.86 -5.26
CA SER A 72 -7.57 -3.37 -4.19
C SER A 72 -6.24 -4.13 -4.13
N ARG A 73 -6.23 -5.45 -4.41
CA ARG A 73 -5.07 -6.33 -4.29
C ARG A 73 -4.30 -6.17 -2.97
N ALA A 74 -5.00 -5.77 -1.90
CA ALA A 74 -4.39 -5.52 -0.59
C ALA A 74 -3.82 -6.81 -0.01
N ASP A 75 -2.71 -6.73 0.74
CA ASP A 75 -2.16 -7.90 1.43
C ASP A 75 -3.06 -8.40 2.54
N VAL A 76 -3.71 -7.47 3.25
CA VAL A 76 -4.72 -7.78 4.28
C VAL A 76 -5.98 -6.97 4.02
N ILE A 77 -7.15 -7.62 4.05
CA ILE A 77 -8.45 -6.97 3.92
C ILE A 77 -9.23 -7.19 5.21
N CYS A 78 -9.47 -6.12 5.95
CA CYS A 78 -10.29 -6.05 7.15
C CYS A 78 -11.72 -5.69 6.77
N LEU A 79 -12.66 -6.62 6.87
CA LEU A 79 -14.07 -6.40 6.56
C LEU A 79 -14.90 -6.27 7.83
N GLN A 80 -15.85 -5.34 7.82
CA GLN A 80 -16.89 -5.18 8.84
C GLN A 80 -18.27 -5.33 8.22
N GLU A 81 -19.26 -5.67 9.05
CA GLU A 81 -20.64 -5.92 8.64
C GLU A 81 -20.77 -6.96 7.52
N VAL A 82 -19.97 -8.02 7.61
CA VAL A 82 -20.09 -9.19 6.77
C VAL A 82 -21.32 -9.98 7.22
N GLN A 83 -22.32 -10.11 6.35
CA GLN A 83 -23.45 -11.02 6.57
C GLN A 83 -23.06 -12.44 6.15
N TYR A 84 -22.99 -13.36 7.11
CA TYR A 84 -22.61 -14.75 6.91
C TYR A 84 -23.82 -15.58 6.42
N GLU A 85 -23.52 -16.66 5.71
CA GLU A 85 -24.52 -17.61 5.19
C GLU A 85 -24.60 -18.82 6.12
N ALA A 86 -25.79 -19.18 6.57
CA ALA A 86 -26.02 -20.38 7.37
C ALA A 86 -26.12 -21.60 6.44
N GLY A 87 -25.29 -22.61 6.70
CA GLY A 87 -25.42 -23.94 6.09
C GLY A 87 -26.63 -24.70 6.65
N ALA A 88 -26.99 -25.80 5.98
CA ALA A 88 -28.07 -26.69 6.44
C ALA A 88 -27.78 -27.34 7.81
N ASP A 89 -26.51 -27.40 8.20
CA ASP A 89 -26.01 -27.87 9.49
C ASP A 89 -25.96 -26.78 10.57
N GLY A 90 -26.40 -25.55 10.25
CA GLY A 90 -26.34 -24.41 11.16
C GLY A 90 -24.95 -23.78 11.28
N VAL A 91 -23.96 -24.22 10.48
CA VAL A 91 -22.63 -23.63 10.45
C VAL A 91 -22.65 -22.38 9.59
N PHE A 92 -22.15 -21.27 10.13
CA PHE A 92 -22.05 -20.01 9.40
C PHE A 92 -20.77 -19.98 8.56
N ALA A 93 -20.90 -19.73 7.27
CA ALA A 93 -19.79 -19.64 6.33
C ALA A 93 -19.68 -18.22 5.75
N LEU A 94 -18.45 -17.84 5.39
CA LEU A 94 -18.23 -16.65 4.59
C LEU A 94 -18.89 -16.83 3.22
N PRO A 95 -19.68 -15.85 2.73
CA PRO A 95 -20.30 -15.90 1.41
C PRO A 95 -19.28 -16.16 0.29
N ASP A 96 -19.66 -16.97 -0.69
CA ASP A 96 -18.74 -17.37 -1.78
C ASP A 96 -18.18 -16.18 -2.56
N TRP A 97 -18.96 -15.10 -2.70
CA TRP A 97 -18.52 -13.91 -3.43
C TRP A 97 -17.38 -13.14 -2.72
N LEU A 98 -17.18 -13.38 -1.41
CA LEU A 98 -16.07 -12.83 -0.62
C LEU A 98 -14.85 -13.74 -0.60
N ARG A 99 -14.93 -14.96 -1.15
CA ARG A 99 -13.79 -15.86 -1.28
C ARG A 99 -12.94 -15.41 -2.47
N LEU A 100 -11.91 -14.61 -2.17
CA LEU A 100 -10.98 -14.10 -3.19
C LEU A 100 -9.85 -15.10 -3.45
N ASP A 101 -9.52 -15.32 -4.71
CA ASP A 101 -8.45 -16.24 -5.10
C ASP A 101 -7.10 -15.78 -4.51
N GLY A 102 -6.36 -16.73 -3.93
CA GLY A 102 -5.07 -16.46 -3.28
C GLY A 102 -5.17 -15.86 -1.88
N TYR A 103 -6.37 -15.77 -1.28
CA TYR A 103 -6.55 -15.28 0.09
C TYR A 103 -6.92 -16.42 1.06
N ALA A 104 -6.26 -16.43 2.23
CA ALA A 104 -6.67 -17.17 3.40
C ALA A 104 -7.75 -16.37 4.15
N LEU A 105 -8.74 -17.07 4.70
CA LEU A 105 -9.93 -16.46 5.30
C LEU A 105 -9.92 -16.69 6.82
N HIS A 106 -10.11 -15.62 7.58
CA HIS A 106 -10.22 -15.65 9.03
C HIS A 106 -11.53 -15.02 9.46
N VAL A 107 -12.32 -15.80 10.20
CA VAL A 107 -13.70 -15.46 10.57
C VAL A 107 -13.89 -15.68 12.08
N PRO A 108 -14.93 -15.07 12.70
CA PRO A 108 -15.22 -15.27 14.11
C PRO A 108 -15.54 -16.74 14.44
N PRO A 109 -15.40 -17.14 15.72
CA PRO A 109 -15.84 -18.46 16.17
C PRO A 109 -17.33 -18.68 15.90
N GLN A 110 -17.72 -19.91 15.53
CA GLN A 110 -19.10 -20.27 15.22
C GLN A 110 -20.08 -19.95 16.35
N ARG A 111 -19.66 -20.13 17.61
CA ARG A 111 -20.47 -19.76 18.79
C ARG A 111 -20.86 -18.28 18.75
N ASP A 112 -19.91 -17.40 18.48
CA ASP A 112 -20.14 -15.96 18.49
C ASP A 112 -21.01 -15.54 17.28
N LEU A 113 -20.88 -16.22 16.13
CA LEU A 113 -21.77 -16.02 14.98
C LEU A 113 -23.21 -16.46 15.31
N ALA A 114 -23.39 -17.63 15.94
CA ALA A 114 -24.69 -18.13 16.36
C ALA A 114 -25.37 -17.24 17.40
N GLU A 115 -24.63 -16.68 18.36
CA GLU A 115 -25.14 -15.71 19.33
C GLU A 115 -25.68 -14.45 18.65
N ILE A 116 -24.97 -13.94 17.63
CA ILE A 116 -25.43 -12.78 16.86
C ILE A 116 -26.61 -13.11 15.97
N ALA A 117 -26.63 -14.26 15.30
CA ALA A 117 -27.78 -14.70 14.52
C ALA A 117 -29.03 -14.81 15.41
N SER A 118 -28.89 -15.39 16.60
CA SER A 118 -29.97 -15.48 17.59
C SER A 118 -30.46 -14.10 18.03
N ARG A 119 -29.55 -13.15 18.28
CA ARG A 119 -29.90 -11.75 18.58
C ARG A 119 -30.65 -11.11 17.42
N ASN A 120 -30.17 -11.28 16.20
CA ASN A 120 -30.77 -10.71 14.99
C ASN A 120 -32.15 -11.31 14.72
N LEU A 121 -32.37 -12.60 15.00
CA LEU A 121 -33.71 -13.19 14.93
C LEU A 121 -34.68 -12.52 15.90
N ARG A 122 -34.24 -12.23 17.13
CA ARG A 122 -35.10 -11.56 18.13
C ARG A 122 -35.38 -10.10 17.81
N VAL A 123 -34.39 -9.37 17.30
CA VAL A 123 -34.47 -7.90 17.13
C VAL A 123 -34.95 -7.51 15.72
N LEU A 124 -34.59 -8.30 14.71
CA LEU A 124 -34.75 -7.99 13.29
C LEU A 124 -35.50 -9.10 12.52
N ARG A 125 -35.93 -10.20 13.17
CA ARG A 125 -36.62 -11.35 12.55
C ARG A 125 -35.85 -12.07 11.44
N HIS A 126 -34.54 -11.89 11.42
CA HIS A 126 -33.66 -12.58 10.50
C HIS A 126 -32.59 -13.32 11.29
N GLU A 127 -32.61 -14.66 11.20
CA GLU A 127 -31.57 -15.51 11.77
C GLU A 127 -30.33 -15.53 10.87
N VAL A 128 -29.65 -14.39 10.82
CA VAL A 128 -28.42 -14.23 10.04
C VAL A 128 -27.34 -13.63 10.94
N ALA A 129 -26.12 -14.16 10.85
CA ALA A 129 -24.99 -13.62 11.58
C ALA A 129 -24.36 -12.47 10.81
N VAL A 130 -24.04 -11.37 11.51
CA VAL A 130 -23.27 -10.25 10.96
C VAL A 130 -22.04 -10.05 11.83
N GLY A 131 -20.86 -9.95 11.22
CA GLY A 131 -19.61 -9.77 11.96
C GLY A 131 -18.46 -9.29 11.08
N ASN A 132 -17.25 -9.43 11.59
CA ASN A 132 -16.04 -9.05 10.87
C ASN A 132 -15.43 -10.25 10.13
N ALA A 133 -14.56 -9.99 9.16
CA ALA A 133 -13.69 -10.99 8.55
C ALA A 133 -12.32 -10.38 8.25
N VAL A 134 -11.28 -11.21 8.19
CA VAL A 134 -9.95 -10.81 7.71
C VAL A 134 -9.53 -11.76 6.60
N LEU A 135 -9.14 -11.20 5.46
CA LEU A 135 -8.58 -11.94 4.34
C LEU A 135 -7.09 -11.63 4.22
N VAL A 136 -6.26 -12.66 4.07
CA VAL A 136 -4.80 -12.53 4.03
C VAL A 136 -4.24 -13.12 2.74
N ARG A 137 -3.52 -12.31 1.96
CA ARG A 137 -2.94 -12.73 0.68
C ARG A 137 -1.83 -13.76 0.89
N SER A 138 -2.09 -15.01 0.52
CA SER A 138 -1.32 -16.19 0.92
C SER A 138 -0.01 -16.41 0.15
N ASP A 139 0.12 -15.77 -1.02
CA ASP A 139 1.35 -15.75 -1.81
C ASP A 139 2.41 -14.82 -1.19
N ARG A 140 2.01 -13.74 -0.51
CA ARG A 140 2.93 -12.76 0.11
C ARG A 140 3.08 -12.91 1.61
N LEU A 141 2.04 -13.38 2.31
CA LEU A 141 2.02 -13.48 3.76
C LEU A 141 1.88 -14.92 4.25
N CYS A 142 2.48 -15.20 5.40
CA CYS A 142 2.23 -16.41 6.18
C CYS A 142 1.49 -16.03 7.46
N VAL A 143 0.40 -16.73 7.75
CA VAL A 143 -0.34 -16.59 9.01
C VAL A 143 0.32 -17.44 10.08
N LEU A 144 0.66 -16.82 11.21
CA LEU A 144 1.32 -17.47 12.35
C LEU A 144 0.33 -17.94 13.41
N ASP A 145 -0.78 -17.23 13.58
CA ASP A 145 -1.88 -17.58 14.47
C ASP A 145 -3.20 -17.22 13.78
N ASP A 146 -4.15 -18.16 13.82
CA ASP A 146 -5.44 -18.07 13.14
C ASP A 146 -6.50 -17.29 13.92
N GLY A 147 -6.14 -16.73 15.09
CA GLY A 147 -6.99 -15.78 15.78
C GLY A 147 -8.06 -16.44 16.64
N LYS A 148 -7.73 -17.53 17.35
CA LYS A 148 -8.66 -18.21 18.30
C LYS A 148 -9.27 -17.32 19.38
N ARG A 149 -8.80 -16.07 19.48
CA ARG A 149 -9.25 -15.05 20.44
C ARG A 149 -10.13 -13.96 19.79
N SER A 150 -10.55 -14.19 18.55
CA SER A 150 -11.48 -13.34 17.82
C SER A 150 -12.90 -13.41 18.42
N SER A 151 -13.68 -12.37 18.16
CA SER A 151 -15.12 -12.27 18.42
C SER A 151 -15.85 -11.78 17.18
N ASN A 152 -17.17 -11.77 17.19
CA ASN A 152 -17.96 -11.29 16.05
C ASN A 152 -17.63 -9.83 15.65
N THR A 153 -17.29 -8.97 16.62
CA THR A 153 -16.90 -7.55 16.41
C THR A 153 -15.39 -7.31 16.30
N ARG A 154 -14.56 -8.36 16.43
CA ARG A 154 -13.10 -8.26 16.34
C ARG A 154 -12.51 -9.54 15.78
N VAL A 155 -11.94 -9.50 14.60
CA VAL A 155 -11.14 -10.61 14.07
C VAL A 155 -9.68 -10.17 14.03
N GLN A 156 -8.80 -10.94 14.66
CA GLN A 156 -7.37 -10.62 14.73
C GLN A 156 -6.54 -11.79 14.28
N VAL A 157 -5.55 -11.52 13.42
CA VAL A 157 -4.59 -12.50 12.90
C VAL A 157 -3.17 -12.01 13.15
N VAL A 158 -2.21 -12.92 13.18
CA VAL A 158 -0.79 -12.58 13.16
C VAL A 158 -0.19 -13.01 11.84
N VAL A 159 0.39 -12.08 11.11
CA VAL A 159 1.00 -12.33 9.80
C VAL A 159 2.49 -12.04 9.84
N ARG A 160 3.24 -12.65 8.92
CA ARG A 160 4.61 -12.27 8.59
C ARG A 160 4.83 -12.31 7.08
N GLY A 161 5.86 -11.62 6.60
CA GLY A 161 6.31 -11.76 5.22
C GLY A 161 6.71 -13.20 4.90
N ARG A 162 6.33 -13.70 3.73
CA ARG A 162 6.82 -15.00 3.23
C ARG A 162 8.31 -14.87 2.87
N GLU A 163 9.08 -15.89 3.22
CA GLU A 163 10.52 -15.96 2.89
C GLU A 163 10.75 -15.86 1.37
N GLY A 164 11.76 -15.08 0.98
CA GLY A 164 12.06 -14.79 -0.44
C GLY A 164 11.07 -13.85 -1.13
N GLY A 165 9.98 -13.45 -0.46
CA GLY A 165 9.02 -12.49 -0.98
C GLY A 165 9.47 -11.03 -0.81
N ALA A 166 8.83 -10.12 -1.54
CA ALA A 166 9.17 -8.70 -1.54
C ALA A 166 8.93 -7.99 -0.18
N ILE A 167 8.15 -8.60 0.72
CA ILE A 167 7.95 -8.15 2.11
C ILE A 167 8.51 -9.17 3.13
N ALA A 168 9.48 -10.01 2.76
CA ALA A 168 10.07 -11.01 3.67
C ALA A 168 10.64 -10.40 4.96
N ALA A 169 11.06 -9.13 4.93
CA ALA A 169 11.55 -8.40 6.09
C ALA A 169 10.45 -8.03 7.11
N LEU A 170 9.16 -8.15 6.75
CA LEU A 170 8.04 -7.95 7.65
C LEU A 170 8.04 -9.07 8.70
N GLY A 171 8.45 -8.72 9.92
CA GLY A 171 8.34 -9.60 11.08
C GLY A 171 6.89 -9.93 11.46
N PRO A 172 6.68 -10.69 12.55
CA PRO A 172 5.35 -10.95 13.07
C PRO A 172 4.60 -9.64 13.38
N THR A 173 3.49 -9.40 12.71
CA THR A 173 2.63 -8.22 12.88
C THR A 173 1.20 -8.68 13.12
N ALA A 174 0.60 -8.24 14.22
CA ALA A 174 -0.81 -8.46 14.49
C ALA A 174 -1.66 -7.49 13.65
N VAL A 175 -2.73 -8.00 13.02
CA VAL A 175 -3.69 -7.18 12.29
C VAL A 175 -5.09 -7.51 12.79
N ALA A 176 -5.82 -6.49 13.25
CA ALA A 176 -7.15 -6.63 13.84
C ALA A 176 -8.20 -5.82 13.07
N SER A 177 -9.20 -6.51 12.52
CA SER A 177 -10.43 -5.90 12.00
C SER A 177 -11.43 -5.68 13.15
N VAL A 178 -11.83 -4.44 13.42
CA VAL A 178 -12.77 -4.10 14.51
C VAL A 178 -14.05 -3.45 13.97
N HIS A 179 -15.17 -3.72 14.66
CA HIS A 179 -16.40 -2.94 14.53
C HIS A 179 -16.88 -2.63 15.95
N LEU A 180 -16.48 -1.46 16.47
CA LEU A 180 -16.65 -1.12 17.87
C LEU A 180 -18.09 -0.69 18.19
N ASP A 181 -18.45 -0.62 19.47
CA ASP A 181 -19.81 -0.30 19.90
C ASP A 181 -20.23 1.11 19.46
N ALA A 182 -21.39 1.23 18.82
CA ALA A 182 -21.91 2.50 18.31
C ALA A 182 -22.37 3.48 19.39
N THR A 183 -22.64 3.00 20.60
CA THR A 183 -23.38 3.75 21.64
C THR A 183 -22.61 3.94 22.94
N ASP A 184 -21.61 3.11 23.19
CA ASP A 184 -20.94 3.02 24.50
C ASP A 184 -19.42 3.11 24.35
N GLU A 185 -18.87 4.26 24.74
CA GLU A 185 -17.45 4.56 24.64
C GLU A 185 -16.57 3.64 25.49
N ALA A 186 -17.03 3.26 26.69
CA ALA A 186 -16.27 2.37 27.55
C ALA A 186 -16.13 0.97 26.91
N LYS A 187 -17.17 0.50 26.22
CA LYS A 187 -17.10 -0.73 25.43
C LYS A 187 -16.15 -0.59 24.24
N ARG A 188 -16.15 0.55 23.52
CA ARG A 188 -15.18 0.81 22.44
C ARG A 188 -13.74 0.71 22.94
N VAL A 189 -13.41 1.44 24.00
CA VAL A 189 -12.06 1.44 24.61
C VAL A 189 -11.67 0.03 25.07
N LYS A 190 -12.58 -0.68 25.75
CA LYS A 190 -12.32 -2.06 26.18
C LYS A 190 -12.05 -2.99 25.01
N ALA A 191 -12.81 -2.90 23.93
CA ALA A 191 -12.62 -3.73 22.74
C ALA A 191 -11.30 -3.39 22.01
N PHE A 192 -10.94 -2.10 21.94
CA PHE A 192 -9.66 -1.66 21.39
C PHE A 192 -8.47 -2.13 22.23
N ALA A 193 -8.52 -1.94 23.55
CA ALA A 193 -7.47 -2.39 24.48
C ALA A 193 -7.24 -3.90 24.38
N ARG A 194 -8.31 -4.69 24.17
CA ARG A 194 -8.19 -6.14 23.92
C ARG A 194 -7.38 -6.47 22.67
N CYS A 195 -7.39 -5.65 21.62
CA CYS A 195 -6.53 -5.86 20.44
C CYS A 195 -5.04 -5.76 20.83
N VAL A 196 -4.70 -4.78 21.67
CA VAL A 196 -3.33 -4.56 22.17
C VAL A 196 -2.88 -5.71 23.08
N GLU A 197 -3.73 -6.10 24.03
CA GLU A 197 -3.44 -7.24 24.91
C GLU A 197 -3.24 -8.54 24.12
N GLN A 198 -4.06 -8.76 23.08
CA GLN A 198 -3.95 -9.94 22.22
C GLN A 198 -2.66 -9.92 21.41
N ALA A 199 -2.28 -8.78 20.82
CA ALA A 199 -1.01 -8.66 20.09
C ALA A 199 0.19 -9.03 20.97
N SER A 200 0.22 -8.50 22.20
CA SER A 200 1.25 -8.82 23.21
C SER A 200 1.27 -10.31 23.55
N ALA A 201 0.10 -10.93 23.71
CA ALA A 201 0.01 -12.36 24.00
C ALA A 201 0.47 -13.27 22.84
N PHE A 202 0.48 -12.75 21.61
CA PHE A 202 1.09 -13.43 20.46
C PHE A 202 2.60 -13.18 20.34
N GLY A 203 3.20 -12.45 21.29
CA GLY A 203 4.63 -12.17 21.31
C GLY A 203 5.06 -11.11 20.29
N THR A 204 4.13 -10.36 19.71
CA THR A 204 4.44 -9.22 18.84
C THR A 204 4.10 -7.89 19.49
N ARG A 205 4.88 -6.87 19.15
CA ARG A 205 4.61 -5.47 19.49
C ARG A 205 4.17 -4.65 18.28
N GLU A 206 4.20 -5.24 17.08
CA GLU A 206 3.70 -4.62 15.87
C GLU A 206 2.22 -4.95 15.73
N LEU A 207 1.38 -3.92 15.73
CA LEU A 207 -0.07 -4.05 15.69
C LEU A 207 -0.65 -3.03 14.72
N ILE A 208 -1.54 -3.50 13.87
CA ILE A 208 -2.42 -2.70 13.01
C ILE A 208 -3.85 -2.97 13.45
N VAL A 209 -4.58 -1.94 13.86
CA VAL A 209 -6.02 -2.00 14.14
C VAL A 209 -6.75 -1.20 13.07
N CYS A 210 -7.56 -1.88 12.29
CA CYS A 210 -8.33 -1.37 11.16
C CYS A 210 -9.82 -1.61 11.41
N GLY A 211 -10.69 -0.68 11.05
CA GLY A 211 -12.13 -0.94 11.03
C GLY A 211 -12.98 0.22 11.51
N ASP A 212 -14.28 -0.04 11.55
CA ASP A 212 -15.29 0.90 12.01
C ASP A 212 -15.18 1.08 13.52
N MET A 213 -14.63 2.22 13.93
CA MET A 213 -14.46 2.54 15.35
C MET A 213 -15.73 3.10 15.97
N ASN A 214 -16.74 3.46 15.18
CA ASN A 214 -17.91 4.20 15.62
C ASN A 214 -17.59 5.46 16.47
N THR A 215 -16.50 6.13 16.13
CA THR A 215 -16.07 7.45 16.66
C THR A 215 -15.19 8.09 15.60
N GLU A 216 -15.23 9.41 15.45
CA GLU A 216 -14.35 10.14 14.52
C GLU A 216 -12.89 10.18 15.00
N CYS A 217 -12.61 9.64 16.19
CA CYS A 217 -11.29 9.62 16.84
C CYS A 217 -10.66 11.01 16.95
N LEU A 218 -11.47 12.08 17.02
CA LEU A 218 -10.97 13.43 17.21
C LEU A 218 -10.40 13.57 18.64
N PRO A 219 -9.63 14.65 18.92
CA PRO A 219 -9.32 15.03 20.29
C PRO A 219 -10.59 15.00 21.15
N GLY A 220 -10.52 14.35 22.31
CA GLY A 220 -11.67 14.12 23.21
C GLY A 220 -12.20 12.68 23.19
N SER A 221 -12.03 11.94 22.09
CA SER A 221 -12.40 10.52 22.00
C SER A 221 -11.44 9.69 22.85
N CYS A 222 -11.97 8.78 23.68
CA CYS A 222 -11.13 7.88 24.47
C CYS A 222 -10.36 6.88 23.58
N VAL A 223 -10.90 6.50 22.41
CA VAL A 223 -10.17 5.68 21.43
C VAL A 223 -9.03 6.50 20.81
N GLY A 224 -9.30 7.76 20.44
CA GLY A 224 -8.29 8.69 19.95
C GLY A 224 -7.18 8.95 20.97
N ALA A 225 -7.53 9.17 22.24
CA ALA A 225 -6.59 9.36 23.35
C ALA A 225 -5.80 8.10 23.68
N PHE A 226 -6.42 6.91 23.54
CA PHE A 226 -5.73 5.64 23.74
C PHE A 226 -4.71 5.36 22.62
N ALA A 227 -5.02 5.78 21.39
CA ALA A 227 -4.16 5.57 20.23
C ALA A 227 -3.07 6.64 20.07
N ALA A 228 -3.34 7.89 20.46
CA ALA A 228 -2.39 9.00 20.35
C ALA A 228 -1.54 9.13 21.61
N ALA A 229 -0.22 9.31 21.46
CA ALA A 229 0.67 9.70 22.55
C ALA A 229 0.54 11.20 22.93
N ALA A 230 -0.59 11.84 22.64
CA ALA A 230 -0.73 13.31 22.57
C ALA A 230 -1.62 13.92 23.67
N ALA A 231 -1.42 15.23 23.86
CA ALA A 231 -1.85 16.07 24.98
C ALA A 231 -3.33 15.96 25.42
N GLN A 232 -3.58 16.35 26.68
CA GLN A 232 -4.93 16.35 27.26
C GLN A 232 -5.93 17.15 26.39
N PRO A 233 -7.09 16.56 26.03
CA PRO A 233 -8.09 17.24 25.22
C PRO A 233 -8.76 18.39 25.98
N SER A 234 -9.18 19.43 25.26
CA SER A 234 -9.93 20.54 25.86
C SER A 234 -11.39 20.13 26.18
N PRO A 235 -12.09 20.86 27.07
CA PRO A 235 -13.52 20.62 27.31
C PRO A 235 -14.39 20.74 26.04
N GLU A 236 -13.99 21.60 25.09
CA GLU A 236 -14.70 21.79 23.82
C GLU A 236 -14.53 20.58 22.88
N ASP A 237 -13.34 19.99 22.88
CA ASP A 237 -13.03 18.76 22.15
C ASP A 237 -13.88 17.59 22.65
N ILE A 238 -13.97 17.41 23.97
CA ILE A 238 -14.83 16.42 24.62
C ILE A 238 -16.31 16.66 24.26
N ALA A 239 -16.78 17.90 24.33
CA ALA A 239 -18.16 18.26 23.97
C ALA A 239 -18.47 18.11 22.47
N ARG A 240 -17.46 18.11 21.59
CA ARG A 240 -17.63 17.86 20.16
C ARG A 240 -17.80 16.37 19.87
N GLU A 241 -17.01 15.50 20.51
CA GLU A 241 -17.11 14.04 20.37
C GLU A 241 -18.37 13.46 21.04
N LEU A 242 -18.77 13.99 22.20
CA LEU A 242 -19.98 13.54 22.91
C LEU A 242 -21.29 14.01 22.26
N ARG A 243 -21.24 14.88 21.24
CA ARG A 243 -22.45 15.28 20.52
C ARG A 243 -23.00 14.05 19.77
N PRO A 244 -24.30 13.72 19.93
CA PRO A 244 -24.92 12.69 19.11
C PRO A 244 -24.67 13.06 17.65
N ALA A 245 -24.11 12.13 16.87
CA ALA A 245 -23.71 12.34 15.49
C ALA A 245 -24.77 13.18 14.76
N ARG A 246 -24.51 14.49 14.62
CA ARG A 246 -25.42 15.36 13.90
C ARG A 246 -25.46 14.78 12.49
N ARG A 247 -26.67 14.53 11.98
CA ARG A 247 -26.91 14.25 10.56
C ARG A 247 -26.16 15.31 9.74
N ARG A 248 -24.94 15.01 9.30
CA ARG A 248 -24.30 15.75 8.23
C ARG A 248 -25.14 15.44 6.99
N GLU A 249 -25.74 16.46 6.41
CA GLU A 249 -26.61 16.34 5.25
C GLU A 249 -25.79 15.95 4.00
N GLY A 250 -25.64 14.64 3.77
CA GLY A 250 -25.29 13.96 2.50
C GLY A 250 -23.89 14.18 1.90
N PRO A 251 -23.53 13.45 0.82
CA PRO A 251 -23.55 11.99 0.66
C PRO A 251 -22.34 11.37 1.40
N CYS A 252 -22.10 10.07 1.29
CA CYS A 252 -20.99 9.32 1.92
C CYS A 252 -19.54 9.74 1.57
N VAL A 253 -19.22 11.04 1.52
CA VAL A 253 -17.91 11.58 1.15
C VAL A 253 -17.03 11.84 2.38
N GLU A 254 -17.61 11.91 3.58
CA GLU A 254 -16.86 12.19 4.82
C GLU A 254 -17.14 11.24 5.99
N TRP A 255 -17.76 10.07 5.76
CA TRP A 255 -17.86 9.06 6.83
C TRP A 255 -16.57 8.26 6.85
N ALA A 256 -15.51 8.87 7.37
CA ALA A 256 -14.25 8.20 7.70
C ALA A 256 -14.35 7.56 9.10
N LEU A 257 -15.33 6.65 9.28
CA LEU A 257 -15.45 5.86 10.52
C LEU A 257 -14.47 4.68 10.53
N ASP A 258 -13.97 4.30 9.35
CA ASP A 258 -12.86 3.37 9.19
C ASP A 258 -11.55 4.09 9.55
N HIS A 259 -10.97 3.72 10.69
CA HIS A 259 -9.67 4.22 11.11
C HIS A 259 -8.62 3.11 11.04
N ILE A 260 -7.38 3.50 10.70
CA ILE A 260 -6.22 2.62 10.75
C ILE A 260 -5.24 3.18 11.79
N PHE A 261 -5.08 2.44 12.88
CA PHE A 261 -4.06 2.68 13.89
C PHE A 261 -2.92 1.68 13.72
N TYR A 262 -1.69 2.14 13.84
CA TYR A 262 -0.50 1.30 13.74
C TYR A 262 0.57 1.74 14.75
N THR A 263 1.47 0.83 15.11
CA THR A 263 2.64 1.18 15.93
C THR A 263 3.71 1.89 15.08
N PRO A 264 4.38 2.96 15.56
CA PRO A 264 5.35 3.73 14.74
C PRO A 264 6.46 2.92 14.09
N ARG A 265 6.86 1.80 14.71
CA ARG A 265 7.85 0.86 14.17
C ARG A 265 7.38 0.16 12.89
N THR A 266 6.08 -0.02 12.71
CA THR A 266 5.48 -0.58 11.50
C THR A 266 5.70 0.34 10.29
N LEU A 267 5.74 1.67 10.47
CA LEU A 267 6.06 2.61 9.39
C LEU A 267 7.56 2.76 9.11
N GLN A 268 8.41 2.67 10.14
CA GLN A 268 9.87 2.75 9.97
C GLN A 268 10.42 1.66 9.05
N LEU A 269 9.74 0.50 8.97
CA LEU A 269 10.08 -0.56 8.03
C LEU A 269 9.91 -0.12 6.57
N ALA A 270 8.89 0.68 6.26
CA ALA A 270 8.65 1.18 4.90
C ALA A 270 9.68 2.25 4.51
N GLU A 271 10.07 3.14 5.43
CA GLU A 271 11.12 4.14 5.19
C GLU A 271 12.48 3.48 4.96
N ARG A 272 12.87 2.53 5.82
CA ARG A 272 14.13 1.77 5.64
C ARG A 272 14.17 0.98 4.33
N LEU A 273 13.07 0.35 3.94
CA LEU A 273 13.02 -0.38 2.65
C LEU A 273 13.13 0.56 1.45
N VAL A 274 12.63 1.79 1.55
CA VAL A 274 12.82 2.83 0.51
C VAL A 274 14.28 3.29 0.48
N GLU A 275 14.88 3.53 1.64
CA GLU A 275 16.30 3.90 1.76
C GLU A 275 17.23 2.80 1.24
N ASP A 276 17.01 1.54 1.62
CA ASP A 276 17.80 0.39 1.18
C ASP A 276 17.69 0.18 -0.34
N ARG A 277 16.48 0.33 -0.90
CA ARG A 277 16.28 0.26 -2.36
C ARG A 277 16.93 1.43 -3.09
N ALA A 278 16.82 2.65 -2.55
CA ALA A 278 17.47 3.81 -3.13
C ALA A 278 19.00 3.67 -3.10
N ALA A 279 19.56 3.12 -2.01
CA ALA A 279 20.98 2.82 -1.91
C ALA A 279 21.42 1.74 -2.91
N SER A 280 20.63 0.68 -3.08
CA SER A 280 20.88 -0.36 -4.09
C SER A 280 20.86 0.22 -5.50
N LEU A 281 19.85 1.03 -5.82
CA LEU A 281 19.71 1.68 -7.13
C LEU A 281 20.90 2.62 -7.41
N GLN A 282 21.34 3.38 -6.38
CA GLN A 282 22.52 4.23 -6.49
C GLN A 282 23.79 3.40 -6.77
N ALA A 283 23.97 2.27 -6.09
CA ALA A 283 25.10 1.39 -6.32
C ALA A 283 25.13 0.84 -7.76
N ASP A 284 23.97 0.49 -8.33
CA ASP A 284 23.85 0.04 -9.71
C ASP A 284 24.19 1.15 -10.71
N VAL A 285 23.73 2.38 -10.45
CA VAL A 285 24.07 3.57 -11.24
C VAL A 285 25.58 3.83 -11.19
N ASP A 286 26.18 3.80 -10.01
CA ASP A 286 27.61 4.03 -9.82
C ASP A 286 28.45 2.95 -10.52
N ALA A 287 28.03 1.69 -10.42
CA ALA A 287 28.68 0.57 -11.12
C ALA A 287 28.60 0.72 -12.64
N LEU A 288 27.45 1.12 -13.18
CA LEU A 288 27.31 1.40 -14.60
C LEU A 288 28.22 2.56 -15.03
N GLN A 289 28.22 3.67 -14.29
CA GLN A 289 29.05 4.83 -14.59
C GLN A 289 30.55 4.51 -14.53
N ALA A 290 30.98 3.67 -13.58
CA ALA A 290 32.35 3.20 -13.47
C ALA A 290 32.79 2.39 -14.70
N ARG A 291 31.97 1.42 -15.15
CA ARG A 291 32.24 0.67 -16.39
C ARG A 291 32.35 1.60 -17.61
N GLN A 292 31.46 2.60 -17.70
CA GLN A 292 31.50 3.58 -18.79
C GLN A 292 32.72 4.51 -18.71
N ALA A 293 33.22 4.83 -17.52
CA ALA A 293 34.44 5.60 -17.34
C ALA A 293 35.68 4.78 -17.75
N GLU A 294 35.74 3.51 -17.37
CA GLU A 294 36.82 2.59 -17.74
C GLU A 294 36.92 2.41 -19.27
N ALA A 295 35.78 2.17 -19.94
CA ALA A 295 35.75 2.05 -21.40
C ALA A 295 36.25 3.33 -22.11
N ARG A 296 35.91 4.51 -21.58
CA ARG A 296 36.40 5.80 -22.10
C ARG A 296 37.90 5.96 -21.89
N ALA A 297 38.41 5.58 -20.72
CA ALA A 297 39.83 5.63 -20.42
C ALA A 297 40.63 4.69 -21.33
N ALA A 298 40.13 3.48 -21.58
CA ALA A 298 40.75 2.52 -22.49
C ALA A 298 40.80 3.03 -23.95
N LEU A 299 39.70 3.64 -24.43
CA LEU A 299 39.68 4.27 -25.75
C LEU A 299 40.66 5.45 -25.83
N ALA A 300 40.70 6.30 -24.81
CA ALA A 300 41.62 7.44 -24.75
C ALA A 300 43.10 6.99 -24.74
N ALA A 301 43.41 5.92 -24.02
CA ALA A 301 44.75 5.32 -24.02
C ALA A 301 45.14 4.80 -25.42
N THR A 302 44.21 4.12 -26.10
CA THR A 302 44.40 3.64 -27.48
C THR A 302 44.65 4.80 -28.44
N ILE A 303 43.81 5.84 -28.39
CA ILE A 303 43.97 7.06 -29.21
C ILE A 303 45.31 7.73 -28.93
N SER A 304 45.72 7.84 -27.66
CA SER A 304 46.99 8.46 -27.29
C SER A 304 48.20 7.66 -27.78
N ALA A 305 48.12 6.32 -27.76
CA ALA A 305 49.15 5.46 -28.30
C ALA A 305 49.30 5.64 -29.83
N GLU A 306 48.19 5.59 -30.56
CA GLU A 306 48.16 5.83 -32.01
C GLU A 306 48.67 7.24 -32.36
N GLU A 307 48.31 8.26 -31.57
CA GLU A 307 48.78 9.64 -31.77
C GLU A 307 50.31 9.78 -31.60
N ARG A 308 50.90 9.05 -30.64
CA ARG A 308 52.36 9.01 -30.44
C ARG A 308 53.07 8.34 -31.61
N GLU A 309 52.53 7.25 -32.15
CA GLU A 309 53.07 6.58 -33.34
C GLU A 309 53.06 7.51 -34.56
N LEU A 310 51.93 8.16 -34.82
CA LEU A 310 51.81 9.17 -35.89
C LEU A 310 52.79 10.35 -35.70
N ALA A 311 53.06 10.75 -34.46
CA ALA A 311 54.01 11.82 -34.16
C ALA A 311 55.46 11.38 -34.40
N SER A 312 55.84 10.14 -34.06
CA SER A 312 57.20 9.63 -34.27
C SER A 312 57.62 9.61 -35.75
N ASP A 313 56.70 9.36 -36.66
CA ASP A 313 56.95 9.37 -38.11
C ASP A 313 57.27 10.76 -38.68
N SER A 314 57.01 11.82 -37.90
CA SER A 314 57.15 13.22 -38.35
C SER A 314 58.45 13.92 -37.92
N VAL A 315 59.27 13.28 -37.07
CA VAL A 315 60.42 13.91 -36.36
C VAL A 315 61.57 14.38 -37.28
N GLY A 316 61.58 14.05 -38.58
CA GLY A 316 62.64 14.47 -39.51
C GLY A 316 62.37 15.71 -40.38
N LYS A 317 61.15 16.25 -40.44
CA LYS A 317 60.78 17.27 -41.46
C LYS A 317 60.74 18.68 -40.88
N ARG A 318 61.79 19.47 -41.17
CA ARG A 318 61.93 20.90 -40.82
C ARG A 318 60.65 21.71 -41.16
N ARG A 319 60.12 22.41 -40.14
CA ARG A 319 58.98 23.34 -40.17
C ARG A 319 58.94 24.21 -41.44
N ARG A 320 58.09 23.85 -42.39
CA ARG A 320 57.59 24.76 -43.44
C ARG A 320 56.18 25.25 -43.05
N LYS A 321 55.86 26.48 -43.45
CA LYS A 321 54.65 27.27 -43.11
C LYS A 321 53.34 26.44 -43.20
N LYS A 322 52.42 26.66 -42.23
CA LYS A 322 51.03 26.14 -42.08
C LYS A 322 50.46 25.37 -43.29
N ALA A 323 50.95 24.16 -43.54
CA ALA A 323 50.34 23.25 -44.49
C ALA A 323 49.14 22.55 -43.80
N PRO A 324 48.06 22.23 -44.54
CA PRO A 324 46.97 21.43 -44.01
C PRO A 324 47.45 20.08 -43.45
N PRO A 325 46.71 19.45 -42.51
CA PRO A 325 47.08 18.16 -41.92
C PRO A 325 47.31 17.11 -43.00
N SER A 326 48.30 16.23 -42.80
CA SER A 326 48.59 15.13 -43.72
C SER A 326 47.36 14.22 -43.89
N ALA A 327 47.27 13.51 -45.02
CA ALA A 327 46.17 12.57 -45.27
C ALA A 327 46.06 11.51 -44.15
N ALA A 328 47.21 11.05 -43.61
CA ALA A 328 47.26 10.14 -42.48
C ALA A 328 46.66 10.75 -41.20
N MET A 329 46.99 12.00 -40.88
CA MET A 329 46.41 12.71 -39.74
C MET A 329 44.89 12.90 -39.90
N GLN A 330 44.42 13.22 -41.11
CA GLN A 330 42.99 13.34 -41.37
C GLN A 330 42.25 12.00 -41.22
N ALA A 331 42.86 10.89 -41.66
CA ALA A 331 42.30 9.55 -41.49
C ALA A 331 42.23 9.16 -40.00
N PHE A 332 43.30 9.44 -39.24
CA PHE A 332 43.32 9.25 -37.79
C PHE A 332 42.21 10.04 -37.08
N LEU A 333 42.05 11.34 -37.40
CA LEU A 333 41.00 12.18 -36.82
C LEU A 333 39.59 11.68 -37.15
N ARG A 334 39.36 11.13 -38.36
CA ARG A 334 38.08 10.49 -38.72
C ARG A 334 37.83 9.24 -37.89
N SER A 335 38.81 8.33 -37.83
CA SER A 335 38.70 7.08 -37.06
C SER A 335 38.49 7.36 -35.57
N ARG A 336 39.21 8.33 -34.99
CA ARG A 336 39.01 8.80 -33.61
C ARG A 336 37.56 9.23 -33.37
N ARG A 337 36.99 10.07 -34.23
CA ARG A 337 35.60 10.55 -34.10
C ARG A 337 34.59 9.41 -34.23
N GLU A 338 34.83 8.46 -35.12
CA GLU A 338 33.98 7.28 -35.29
C GLU A 338 33.98 6.40 -34.04
N ARG A 339 35.15 6.14 -33.45
CA ARG A 339 35.27 5.38 -32.20
C ARG A 339 34.65 6.12 -31.01
N GLU A 340 34.89 7.43 -30.88
CA GLU A 340 34.25 8.28 -29.87
C GLU A 340 32.72 8.33 -30.04
N LYS A 341 32.21 8.30 -31.27
CA LYS A 341 30.77 8.19 -31.55
C LYS A 341 30.24 6.81 -31.17
N GLY A 342 30.99 5.74 -31.50
CA GLY A 342 30.66 4.36 -31.18
C GLY A 342 30.49 4.15 -29.67
N ILE A 343 31.48 4.56 -28.87
CA ILE A 343 31.42 4.40 -27.41
C ILE A 343 30.26 5.21 -26.80
N LYS A 344 29.98 6.42 -27.29
CA LYS A 344 28.83 7.21 -26.81
C LYS A 344 27.50 6.54 -27.12
N ALA A 345 27.36 5.93 -28.30
CA ALA A 345 26.16 5.21 -28.70
C ALA A 345 25.96 3.93 -27.87
N GLU A 346 27.04 3.19 -27.59
CA GLU A 346 27.02 2.03 -26.72
C GLU A 346 26.61 2.39 -25.29
N GLN A 347 27.24 3.41 -24.70
CA GLN A 347 26.90 3.89 -23.36
C GLN A 347 25.46 4.38 -23.24
N ARG A 348 24.92 5.00 -24.30
CA ARG A 348 23.51 5.39 -24.36
C ARG A 348 22.61 4.14 -24.32
N ARG A 349 22.89 3.13 -25.13
CA ARG A 349 22.13 1.87 -25.14
C ARG A 349 22.15 1.16 -23.79
N GLU A 350 23.30 1.15 -23.10
CA GLU A 350 23.38 0.57 -21.75
C GLU A 350 22.49 1.30 -20.75
N ARG A 351 22.45 2.64 -20.78
CA ARG A 351 21.57 3.43 -19.91
C ARG A 351 20.11 3.23 -20.26
N GLU A 352 19.76 3.19 -21.54
CA GLU A 352 18.40 2.88 -22.00
C GLU A 352 17.97 1.46 -21.56
N GLY A 353 18.88 0.48 -21.65
CA GLY A 353 18.63 -0.88 -21.16
C GLY A 353 18.48 -0.95 -19.65
N PHE A 354 19.27 -0.19 -18.89
CA PHE A 354 19.11 -0.05 -17.44
C PHE A 354 17.74 0.54 -17.09
N LEU A 355 17.35 1.65 -17.71
CA LEU A 355 16.03 2.26 -17.47
C LEU A 355 14.88 1.34 -17.84
N ALA A 356 14.97 0.60 -18.95
CA ALA A 356 13.96 -0.36 -19.35
C ALA A 356 13.82 -1.54 -18.37
N SER A 357 14.81 -1.76 -17.49
CA SER A 357 14.75 -2.78 -16.45
C SER A 357 14.14 -2.29 -15.13
N LEU A 358 13.94 -0.99 -14.97
CA LEU A 358 13.37 -0.38 -13.77
C LEU A 358 11.83 -0.34 -13.86
N ASP A 359 11.18 -0.52 -12.71
CA ASP A 359 9.75 -0.19 -12.55
C ASP A 359 9.52 1.32 -12.42
N GLU A 360 8.25 1.74 -12.42
CA GLU A 360 7.86 3.16 -12.34
C GLU A 360 8.37 3.85 -11.07
N LEU A 361 8.30 3.17 -9.91
CA LEU A 361 8.78 3.71 -8.64
C LEU A 361 10.30 3.85 -8.61
N GLN A 362 11.01 2.91 -9.22
CA GLN A 362 12.46 2.98 -9.38
C GLN A 362 12.87 4.10 -10.34
N CYS A 363 12.08 4.38 -11.38
CA CYS A 363 12.32 5.51 -12.29
C CYS A 363 12.16 6.86 -11.56
N ASP A 364 11.13 7.00 -10.73
CA ASP A 364 10.94 8.20 -9.91
C ASP A 364 12.08 8.39 -8.91
N ALA A 365 12.44 7.32 -8.18
CA ALA A 365 13.56 7.34 -7.24
C ALA A 365 14.90 7.68 -7.93
N LEU A 366 15.10 7.21 -9.16
CA LEU A 366 16.27 7.57 -9.96
C LEU A 366 16.26 9.06 -10.30
N GLY A 367 15.11 9.61 -10.72
CA GLY A 367 14.97 11.02 -11.10
C GLY A 367 15.36 11.98 -9.99
N GLU A 368 15.01 11.66 -8.74
CA GLU A 368 15.44 12.42 -7.55
C GLU A 368 16.96 12.37 -7.31
N ARG A 369 17.64 11.31 -7.75
CA ARG A 369 19.07 11.09 -7.49
C ARG A 369 19.98 11.65 -8.57
N VAL A 370 19.58 11.55 -9.83
CA VAL A 370 20.40 12.02 -10.97
C VAL A 370 20.14 13.47 -11.34
N ASP A 371 19.32 14.18 -10.54
CA ASP A 371 18.97 15.59 -10.70
C ASP A 371 18.50 15.97 -12.12
N CYS A 372 17.88 15.01 -12.80
CA CYS A 372 17.28 15.20 -14.12
C CYS A 372 16.28 14.08 -14.40
N LYS A 373 15.47 14.24 -15.45
CA LYS A 373 14.53 13.18 -15.84
C LYS A 373 15.32 11.94 -16.28
N PRO A 374 14.86 10.71 -15.96
CA PRO A 374 15.54 9.48 -16.37
C PRO A 374 15.87 9.43 -17.87
N ALA A 375 14.96 9.91 -18.73
CA ALA A 375 15.20 10.00 -20.18
C ALA A 375 16.35 10.96 -20.54
N GLU A 376 16.48 12.09 -19.84
CA GLU A 376 17.57 13.05 -20.05
C GLU A 376 18.92 12.48 -19.57
N TRP A 377 18.91 11.73 -18.46
CA TRP A 377 20.08 10.99 -17.99
C TRP A 377 20.55 9.93 -19.00
N ALA A 378 19.62 9.22 -19.65
CA ALA A 378 19.96 8.27 -20.70
C ALA A 378 20.71 8.93 -21.86
N GLU A 379 20.25 10.12 -22.28
CA GLU A 379 20.86 10.85 -23.39
C GLU A 379 22.20 11.50 -23.04
N ARG A 380 22.28 12.15 -21.87
CA ARG A 380 23.44 12.99 -21.49
C ARG A 380 24.50 12.24 -20.68
N GLY A 381 24.13 11.14 -20.03
CA GLY A 381 24.99 10.40 -19.09
C GLY A 381 25.42 11.26 -17.90
N ALA A 382 26.58 10.95 -17.32
CA ALA A 382 27.13 11.65 -16.14
C ALA A 382 27.43 13.14 -16.35
N ALA A 383 27.35 13.66 -17.59
CA ALA A 383 27.45 15.09 -17.85
C ALA A 383 26.20 15.86 -17.41
N ALA A 384 25.06 15.18 -17.16
CA ALA A 384 23.83 15.81 -16.68
C ALA A 384 23.95 16.28 -15.22
N THR A 385 24.68 15.54 -14.38
CA THR A 385 24.79 15.75 -12.93
C THR A 385 25.75 16.87 -12.50
N GLN A 386 26.45 17.53 -13.43
CA GLN A 386 27.48 18.55 -13.11
C GLN A 386 27.08 19.99 -13.50
N SER A 387 25.84 20.21 -13.94
CA SER A 387 25.36 21.50 -14.43
C SER A 387 24.37 22.23 -13.49
N GLY A 388 24.19 21.73 -12.27
CA GLY A 388 23.33 22.32 -11.22
C GLY A 388 24.11 23.03 -10.14
#